data_AF-A0A0R2ZB04-F1
#
_entry.id   AF-A0A0R2ZB04-F1
#
_cell.length_a   1.000
_cell.length_b   1.000
_cell.length_c   1.000
_cell.angle_alpha   90.00
_cell.angle_beta   90.00
_cell.angle_gamma   90.00
#
_symmetry.space_group_name_H-M   'P 1'
#
loop_
_entity.id
_entity.type
_entity.pdbx_description
1 polymer ?
#
loop_
_entity_poly.entity_id
_entity_poly.type
_entity_poly.pdbx_seq_one_letter_code
_entity_poly.pdbx_strand_id
1 'polypeptide(L)' 'MIERQLARLEEDPEVGRPFPELPELRELIIEFGDSGYVALYRHERADDAVYVLAFRHQKEVGY' A
#
# COMPACT_ATOMS: atom_id res chain seq x y z
N MET A 1 12.85 0.51 7.55
CA MET A 1 11.65 -0.03 8.26
C MET A 1 10.44 -0.07 7.32
N ILE A 2 10.15 1.03 6.60
CA ILE A 2 9.14 1.07 5.52
C ILE A 2 9.48 0.10 4.37
N GLU A 3 10.75 -0.02 4.00
CA GLU A 3 11.24 -0.98 2.98
C GLU A 3 10.84 -2.43 3.28
N ARG A 4 10.80 -2.83 4.55
CA ARG A 4 10.40 -4.19 4.94
C ARG A 4 8.90 -4.45 4.75
N GLN A 5 8.09 -3.40 4.83
CA GLN A 5 6.65 -3.48 4.56
C GLN A 5 6.38 -3.51 3.05
N LEU A 6 7.20 -2.82 2.26
CA LEU A 6 7.15 -2.90 0.80
C LEU A 6 7.61 -4.27 0.29
N ALA A 7 8.69 -4.83 0.85
CA ALA A 7 9.15 -6.19 0.50
C ALA A 7 8.09 -7.27 0.79
N ARG A 8 7.25 -7.05 1.80
CA ARG A 8 6.11 -7.93 2.08
C ARG A 8 5.09 -7.96 0.95
N LEU A 9 4.96 -6.89 0.15
CA LEU A 9 4.06 -6.88 -1.00
C LEU A 9 4.51 -7.84 -2.11
N GLU A 10 5.80 -8.21 -2.15
CA GLU A 10 6.32 -9.23 -3.06
C GLU A 10 5.86 -10.64 -2.65
N GLU A 11 5.69 -10.89 -1.35
CA GLU A 11 5.24 -12.18 -0.82
C GLU A 11 3.71 -12.27 -0.70
N ASP A 12 3.07 -11.18 -0.28
CA ASP A 12 1.63 -11.08 -0.05
C ASP A 12 1.11 -9.72 -0.53
N PRO A 13 0.79 -9.60 -1.84
CA PRO A 13 0.22 -8.38 -2.40
C PRO A 13 -1.24 -8.13 -1.97
N GLU A 14 -1.88 -9.09 -1.30
CA GLU A 14 -3.29 -9.01 -0.89
C GLU A 14 -3.48 -8.43 0.52
N VAL A 15 -2.39 -8.25 1.27
CA VAL A 15 -2.36 -7.68 2.63
C VAL A 15 -2.93 -6.27 2.72
N GLY A 16 -2.85 -5.48 1.64
CA GLY A 16 -3.43 -4.14 1.57
C GLY A 16 -4.94 -4.17 1.41
N ARG A 17 -5.61 -3.19 2.02
CA ARG A 17 -7.07 -3.04 1.95
C ARG A 17 -7.48 -2.56 0.55
N PRO A 18 -8.51 -3.14 -0.08
CA PRO A 18 -9.00 -2.64 -1.36
C PRO A 18 -9.52 -1.20 -1.21
N PHE A 19 -9.18 -0.35 -2.17
CA PHE A 19 -9.64 1.03 -2.20
C PHE A 19 -11.15 1.03 -2.51
N PRO A 20 -11.99 1.70 -1.71
CA PRO A 20 -13.44 1.59 -1.82
C PRO A 20 -14.00 2.08 -3.17
N GLU A 21 -13.37 3.11 -3.76
CA GLU A 21 -13.78 3.66 -5.05
C GLU A 21 -13.24 2.84 -6.24
N LEU A 22 -12.10 2.18 -6.06
CA LEU A 22 -11.39 1.44 -7.12
C LEU A 22 -10.81 0.15 -6.54
N PRO A 23 -11.54 -0.98 -6.57
CA PRO A 23 -11.13 -2.23 -5.93
C PRO A 23 -9.89 -2.88 -6.56
N GLU A 24 -9.46 -2.43 -7.74
CA GLU A 24 -8.17 -2.78 -8.36
C GLU A 24 -6.97 -2.16 -7.63
N LEU A 25 -7.20 -1.05 -6.92
CA LEU A 25 -6.22 -0.39 -6.08
C LEU A 25 -6.31 -0.90 -4.65
N ARG A 26 -5.18 -0.88 -3.97
CA ARG A 26 -5.04 -1.31 -2.58
C ARG A 26 -4.21 -0.31 -1.80
N GLU A 27 -4.58 -0.13 -0.54
CA GLU A 27 -3.87 0.70 0.41
C GLU A 27 -3.17 -0.16 1.43
N LEU A 28 -1.84 -0.03 1.49
CA LEU A 28 -1.04 -0.57 2.57
C LEU A 28 -0.89 0.50 3.65
N ILE A 29 -1.49 0.25 4.80
CA ILE A 29 -1.27 1.07 5.99
C ILE A 29 0.01 0.60 6.66
N ILE A 30 1.00 1.47 6.73
CA ILE A 30 2.29 1.23 7.36
C ILE A 30 2.33 2.03 8.65
N GLU A 31 2.17 1.36 9.78
CA GLU A 31 2.31 1.97 11.10
C GLU A 31 3.77 2.40 11.31
N PHE A 32 4.00 3.71 11.43
CA PHE A 32 5.32 4.29 11.64
C PHE A 32 5.23 5.52 12.54
N GLY A 33 5.89 5.45 13.70
CA GLY A 33 5.88 6.52 14.69
C GLY A 33 4.47 6.85 15.17
N ASP A 34 4.15 8.14 15.23
CA ASP A 34 2.88 8.68 15.75
C ASP A 34 1.79 8.80 14.68
N SER A 35 2.12 8.64 13.39
CA SER A 35 1.25 9.14 12.32
C SER A 35 1.05 8.22 11.13
N GLY A 36 1.88 7.20 10.94
CA GLY A 36 1.70 6.21 9.86
C GLY A 36 1.89 6.74 8.43
N TYR A 37 2.09 5.81 7.50
CA TYR A 37 2.12 6.08 6.06
C TYR A 37 1.09 5.19 5.36
N VAL A 38 0.59 5.67 4.22
CA VAL A 38 -0.25 4.88 3.32
C VAL A 38 0.46 4.78 1.98
N ALA A 39 0.66 3.55 1.51
CA ALA A 39 1.07 3.27 0.15
C ALA A 39 -0.15 2.84 -0.67
N LEU A 40 -0.49 3.60 -1.70
CA LEU A 40 -1.48 3.19 -2.70
C LEU A 40 -0.74 2.41 -3.78
N TYR A 41 -1.16 1.16 -3.98
CA TYR A 41 -0.55 0.27 -4.95
C TYR A 41 -1.60 -0.53 -5.70
N ARG A 42 -1.19 -1.16 -6.79
CA ARG A 42 -1.98 -2.19 -7.48
C ARG A 42 -1.15 -3.43 -7.71
N HIS A 43 -1.81 -4.57 -7.70
CA HIS A 43 -1.19 -5.86 -8.02
C HIS A 43 -1.58 -6.28 -9.44
N GLU A 44 -0.60 -6.30 -10.33
CA GLU A 44 -0.76 -6.71 -11.72
C GLU A 44 -0.44 -8.20 -11.85
N ARG A 45 -1.48 -9.05 -11.77
CA ARG A 45 -1.30 -10.52 -11.79
C ARG A 45 -0.69 -11.06 -13.08
N ALA A 46 -0.78 -10.31 -14.18
CA ALA A 46 -0.21 -10.72 -15.47
C ALA A 46 1.33 -10.74 -15.45
N ASP A 47 1.93 -9.80 -14.73
CA ASP A 47 3.38 -9.66 -14.58
C ASP A 47 3.88 -10.09 -13.19
N ASP A 48 2.97 -10.57 -12.32
CA ASP A 48 3.24 -10.87 -10.90
C ASP A 48 3.95 -9.70 -10.19
N ALA A 49 3.52 -8.47 -10.52
CA ALA A 49 4.23 -7.25 -10.15
C ALA A 49 3.34 -6.30 -9.34
N VAL A 50 3.94 -5.65 -8.35
CA VAL A 50 3.28 -4.63 -7.53
C VAL A 50 3.76 -3.25 -7.96
N TYR A 51 2.80 -2.41 -8.38
CA TYR A 51 3.07 -1.02 -8.75
C TYR A 51 2.61 -0.10 -7.63
N VAL A 52 3.55 0.59 -6.98
CA VAL A 52 3.26 1.63 -6.00
C VAL A 52 2.95 2.93 -6.75
N LEU A 53 1.70 3.35 -6.71
CA LEU A 53 1.20 4.53 -7.43
C LEU A 53 1.41 5.81 -6.64
N ALA A 54 1.27 5.74 -5.32
CA ALA A 54 1.49 6.87 -4.43
C ALA A 54 1.94 6.41 -3.06
N PHE A 55 2.73 7.25 -2.40
CA PHE A 55 3.12 7.08 -1.00
C PHE A 55 2.85 8.39 -0.27
N ARG A 56 2.00 8.36 0.74
CA ARG A 56 1.52 9.56 1.44
C ARG A 56 1.57 9.36 2.95
N HIS A 57 1.73 10.44 3.71
CA HIS A 57 1.61 10.36 5.16
C HIS A 57 0.13 10.28 5.54
N GLN A 58 -0.24 9.46 6.53
CA GLN A 58 -1.65 9.29 6.92
C GLN A 58 -2.32 10.63 7.30
N LYS A 59 -1.55 11.55 7.91
CA LYS A 59 -2.01 12.93 8.21
C LYS A 59 -2.38 13.76 6.96
N GLU A 60 -1.83 13.44 5.79
CA GLU A 60 -2.15 14.15 4.54
C GLU A 60 -3.40 13.59 3.84
N VAL A 61 -3.77 12.34 4.16
CA VAL A 61 -4.93 11.67 3.56
C VAL A 61 -6.21 11.83 4.41
N GLY A 62 -6.11 12.48 5.56
CA GLY A 62 -7.25 12.79 6.43
C GLY A 62 -7.78 11.60 7.24
N TYR A 63 -6.94 10.62 7.52
CA TYR A 63 -7.28 9.49 8.40
C TYR A 63 -7.26 9.88 9.88
#